data_AF-A0A3M1U362-F1
#
_entry.id   AF-A0A3M1U362-F1
#
_cell.length_a   1.000
_cell.length_b   1.000
_cell.length_c   1.000
_cell.angle_alpha   90.00
_cell.angle_beta   90.00
_cell.angle_gamma   90.00
#
_symmetry.space_group_name_H-M   'P 1'
#
loop_
_entity.id
_entity.type
_entity.pdbx_description
1 polymer ?
#
loop_
_entity_poly.entity_id
_entity_poly.type
_entity_poly.pdbx_seq_one_letter_code
_entity_poly.pdbx_strand_id
1 'polypeptide(L)'
;MNRSGTWLLFSCAALLLATIPGCREQAEAGTRPTAPVAEPTKETRTAAELIRSAHEALTLAAGMPAPLSPTSTRKERQEYLQGMAQPLSILLSLPDAQDRNKPFEENVPPDLFERCADLFAVELADAIDRDEPQRASRALLAAFAYSDEIASRSVSQWVRANGLADRLCVGIRSVAGQVEDQIAEQIEATLKDIASWNVDPRPAIEFSERRVEEWRAKAISQTPVSGLLATYGTSLNGRQVLSPELAHRIRSLAQAKGNAELLSAATLKPEVEIAAEALLSFLRAAPQNPAAAVPLPDAEQHPIALLFVLYFRSEMELAPRLVPLRLESIRLVSLTARIIAANFPKDLTPFGEDAISPVTNLLFGYKVDGEDFELLRPR
;
A
#
# COMPACT_ATOMS: atom_id res chain seq x y z
N MET A 1 -63.94 -44.03 21.58
CA MET A 1 -63.79 -43.07 22.69
C MET A 1 -63.68 -41.69 22.04
N ASN A 2 -64.80 -40.97 21.86
CA ASN A 2 -65.26 -39.84 22.70
C ASN A 2 -64.20 -38.72 22.78
N ARG A 3 -64.33 -37.47 22.33
CA ARG A 3 -65.43 -36.56 21.90
C ARG A 3 -64.78 -35.55 20.90
N SER A 4 -65.35 -35.05 19.79
CA SER A 4 -66.58 -34.30 19.51
C SER A 4 -66.62 -32.86 20.08
N GLY A 5 -66.54 -31.87 19.16
CA GLY A 5 -67.19 -30.55 19.20
C GLY A 5 -66.31 -29.33 19.56
N THR A 6 -66.52 -28.10 19.08
CA THR A 6 -67.34 -27.49 18.00
C THR A 6 -67.14 -25.95 18.13
N TRP A 7 -66.77 -25.28 17.02
CA TRP A 7 -67.21 -23.95 16.52
C TRP A 7 -67.01 -22.58 17.24
N LEU A 8 -66.94 -21.56 16.35
CA LEU A 8 -67.14 -20.09 16.42
C LEU A 8 -65.87 -19.22 16.52
N LEU A 9 -65.40 -18.58 15.43
CA LEU A 9 -65.90 -17.37 14.72
C LEU A 9 -65.62 -16.07 15.48
N PHE A 10 -64.84 -15.14 14.89
CA PHE A 10 -65.26 -13.75 14.64
C PHE A 10 -64.26 -13.01 13.72
N SER A 11 -64.80 -12.43 12.65
CA SER A 11 -64.15 -11.57 11.66
C SER A 11 -64.40 -10.08 11.96
N CYS A 12 -63.66 -9.22 11.24
CA CYS A 12 -63.98 -7.84 10.86
C CYS A 12 -63.81 -6.70 11.89
N ALA A 13 -62.86 -5.80 11.61
CA ALA A 13 -63.13 -4.35 11.58
C ALA A 13 -61.97 -3.61 10.89
N ALA A 14 -62.19 -3.24 9.63
CA ALA A 14 -61.47 -2.17 8.94
C ALA A 14 -62.48 -1.05 8.64
N LEU A 15 -62.01 0.21 8.75
CA LEU A 15 -62.62 1.47 8.31
C LEU A 15 -63.89 1.99 9.02
N LEU A 16 -63.74 3.15 9.68
CA LEU A 16 -64.50 4.41 9.49
C LEU A 16 -64.08 5.36 10.63
N LEU A 17 -63.41 6.48 10.35
CA LEU A 17 -64.08 7.75 10.05
C LEU A 17 -63.12 8.71 9.35
N ALA A 18 -63.44 9.03 8.10
CA ALA A 18 -63.19 10.33 7.50
C ALA A 18 -64.49 11.12 7.60
N THR A 19 -64.42 12.41 7.98
CA THR A 19 -65.01 13.57 7.28
C THR A 19 -65.22 14.76 8.23
N ILE A 20 -64.45 15.83 8.03
CA ILE A 20 -65.00 17.19 7.89
C ILE A 20 -64.22 17.87 6.74
N PRO A 21 -64.84 18.13 5.58
CA PRO A 21 -64.31 19.00 4.54
C PRO A 21 -65.10 20.33 4.45
N GLY A 22 -64.42 21.44 4.12
CA GLY A 22 -65.07 22.60 3.48
C GLY A 22 -64.47 24.00 3.78
N CYS A 23 -63.62 24.47 2.83
CA CYS A 23 -63.57 25.80 2.17
C CYS A 23 -63.47 27.11 3.02
N ARG A 24 -62.74 28.18 2.66
CA ARG A 24 -62.52 28.79 1.33
C ARG A 24 -61.47 29.95 1.38
N GLU A 25 -60.63 30.01 0.35
CA GLU A 25 -59.98 31.13 -0.38
C GLU A 25 -59.42 32.42 0.30
N GLN A 26 -58.18 32.72 -0.14
CA GLN A 26 -57.58 34.03 -0.52
C GLN A 26 -57.25 35.08 0.56
N ALA A 27 -55.94 35.20 0.81
CA ALA A 27 -55.27 36.50 0.84
C ALA A 27 -53.86 36.36 0.23
N GLU A 28 -53.67 36.99 -0.92
CA GLU A 28 -52.38 37.24 -1.57
C GLU A 28 -51.56 38.21 -0.70
N ALA A 29 -50.31 37.87 -0.37
CA ALA A 29 -49.22 38.81 -0.14
C ALA A 29 -47.90 38.03 -0.07
N GLY A 30 -46.95 38.38 -0.93
CA GLY A 30 -45.82 37.51 -1.29
C GLY A 30 -44.79 37.22 -0.21
N THR A 31 -44.04 36.13 -0.42
CA THR A 31 -42.62 36.03 -0.09
C THR A 31 -41.99 34.88 -0.89
N ARG A 32 -40.73 35.12 -1.27
CA ARG A 32 -39.84 34.38 -2.20
C ARG A 32 -39.98 32.85 -2.27
N PRO A 33 -39.64 32.23 -3.42
CA PRO A 33 -39.38 30.80 -3.47
C PRO A 33 -38.19 30.50 -2.53
N THR A 34 -38.44 29.74 -1.48
CA THR A 34 -37.40 29.11 -0.67
C THR A 34 -36.63 28.18 -1.60
N ALA A 35 -35.38 28.53 -1.89
CA ALA A 35 -34.46 27.64 -2.57
C ALA A 35 -34.45 26.29 -1.83
N PRO A 36 -34.33 25.15 -2.54
CA PRO A 36 -34.14 23.88 -1.88
C PRO A 36 -32.92 24.00 -0.97
N VAL A 37 -33.09 23.60 0.30
CA VAL A 37 -32.00 23.49 1.25
C VAL A 37 -30.96 22.57 0.60
N ALA A 38 -29.85 23.15 0.15
CA ALA A 38 -28.73 22.38 -0.34
C ALA A 38 -28.29 21.47 0.81
N GLU A 39 -28.35 20.16 0.61
CA GLU A 39 -27.59 19.23 1.44
C GLU A 39 -26.15 19.76 1.54
N PRO A 40 -25.51 19.72 2.72
CA PRO A 40 -24.12 20.10 2.80
C PRO A 40 -23.36 19.20 1.84
N THR A 41 -22.91 19.78 0.72
CA THR A 41 -22.02 19.12 -0.24
C THR A 41 -20.85 18.60 0.58
N LYS A 42 -20.73 17.27 0.74
CA LYS A 42 -19.50 16.64 1.21
C LYS A 42 -18.39 17.27 0.39
N GLU A 43 -17.54 18.08 1.01
CA GLU A 43 -16.37 18.60 0.33
C GLU A 43 -15.59 17.40 -0.18
N THR A 44 -15.66 17.20 -1.48
CA THR A 44 -14.97 16.10 -2.14
C THR A 44 -13.50 16.47 -2.18
N ARG A 45 -12.72 15.81 -1.32
CA ARG A 45 -11.28 15.99 -1.22
C ARG A 45 -10.57 15.02 -2.18
N THR A 46 -9.42 15.44 -2.67
CA THR A 46 -8.54 14.57 -3.46
C THR A 46 -7.82 13.57 -2.55
N ALA A 47 -7.36 12.44 -3.12
CA ALA A 47 -6.60 11.44 -2.37
C ALA A 47 -5.35 12.05 -1.72
N ALA A 48 -4.63 12.90 -2.45
CA ALA A 48 -3.44 13.59 -1.95
C ALA A 48 -3.73 14.50 -0.74
N GLU A 49 -4.84 15.24 -0.76
CA GLU A 49 -5.24 16.08 0.37
C GLU A 49 -5.61 15.25 1.60
N LEU A 50 -6.28 14.12 1.42
CA LEU A 50 -6.63 13.22 2.52
C LEU A 50 -5.37 12.61 3.13
N ILE A 51 -4.44 12.13 2.31
CA ILE A 51 -3.16 11.58 2.78
C ILE A 51 -2.38 12.63 3.58
N ARG A 52 -2.24 13.86 3.04
CA ARG A 52 -1.53 14.95 3.72
C ARG A 52 -2.16 15.26 5.08
N SER A 53 -3.48 15.41 5.14
CA SER A 53 -4.15 15.69 6.42
C SER A 53 -4.10 14.53 7.41
N ALA A 54 -4.09 13.28 6.93
CA ALA A 54 -3.88 12.12 7.79
C ALA A 54 -2.45 12.13 8.38
N HIS A 55 -1.43 12.44 7.57
CA HIS A 55 -0.04 12.56 8.02
C HIS A 55 0.15 13.69 9.03
N GLU A 56 -0.47 14.85 8.81
CA GLU A 56 -0.48 15.97 9.75
C GLU A 56 -1.13 15.57 11.08
N ALA A 57 -2.32 14.95 11.02
CA ALA A 57 -3.03 14.50 12.22
C ALA A 57 -2.26 13.42 12.99
N LEU A 58 -1.59 12.49 12.29
CA LEU A 58 -0.70 11.51 12.92
C LEU A 58 0.51 12.17 13.60
N THR A 59 1.10 13.18 12.98
CA THR A 59 2.25 13.90 13.55
C THR A 59 1.87 14.59 14.87
N LEU A 60 0.63 15.06 14.99
CA LEU A 60 0.10 15.69 16.20
C LEU A 60 -0.39 14.70 17.26
N ALA A 61 -0.74 13.48 16.86
CA ALA A 61 -1.20 12.43 17.78
C ALA A 61 -0.06 11.95 18.68
N ALA A 62 -0.35 11.73 19.96
CA ALA A 62 0.60 11.16 20.91
C ALA A 62 1.13 9.81 20.40
N GLY A 63 2.44 9.62 20.43
CA GLY A 63 3.13 8.42 19.96
C GLY A 63 2.83 7.20 20.83
N MET A 64 1.62 6.65 20.71
CA MET A 64 1.25 5.37 21.32
C MET A 64 1.72 4.24 20.41
N PRO A 65 2.35 3.18 20.95
CA PRO A 65 2.69 2.00 20.17
C PRO A 65 1.41 1.27 19.73
N ALA A 66 1.44 0.67 18.54
CA ALA A 66 0.32 -0.11 18.03
C ALA A 66 0.17 -1.44 18.81
N PRO A 67 -0.99 -1.74 19.41
CA PRO A 67 -1.23 -2.96 20.19
C PRO A 67 -1.56 -4.14 19.27
N LEU A 68 -0.53 -4.62 18.55
CA LEU A 68 -0.59 -5.70 17.56
C LEU A 68 0.14 -6.97 18.01
N SER A 69 0.53 -7.08 19.28
CA SER A 69 1.12 -8.33 19.80
C SER A 69 0.02 -9.40 19.97
N PRO A 70 0.37 -10.69 19.95
CA PRO A 70 -0.58 -11.78 20.28
C PRO A 70 -1.20 -11.65 21.68
N THR A 71 -0.56 -10.92 22.58
CA THR A 71 -1.05 -10.64 23.94
C THR A 71 -1.86 -9.35 24.05
N SER A 72 -1.99 -8.59 22.95
CA SER A 72 -2.69 -7.32 22.95
C SER A 72 -4.19 -7.53 23.15
N THR A 73 -4.75 -6.78 24.08
CA THR A 73 -6.15 -6.87 24.47
C THR A 73 -7.03 -6.02 23.54
N ARG A 74 -8.32 -6.40 23.47
CA ARG A 74 -9.35 -5.58 22.81
C ARG A 74 -9.39 -4.15 23.33
N LYS A 75 -9.18 -3.97 24.64
CA LYS A 75 -9.19 -2.66 25.29
C LYS A 75 -8.04 -1.79 24.81
N GLU A 76 -6.82 -2.34 24.73
CA GLU A 76 -5.65 -1.61 24.23
C GLU A 76 -5.84 -1.18 22.77
N ARG A 77 -6.36 -2.07 21.90
CA ARG A 77 -6.71 -1.71 20.52
C ARG A 77 -7.73 -0.58 20.46
N GLN A 78 -8.78 -0.64 21.28
CA GLN A 78 -9.80 0.41 21.34
C GLN A 78 -9.22 1.76 21.83
N GLU A 79 -8.41 1.76 22.88
CA GLU A 79 -7.75 2.98 23.39
C GLU A 79 -6.81 3.58 22.33
N TYR A 80 -6.06 2.74 21.61
CA TYR A 80 -5.23 3.17 20.49
C TYR A 80 -6.07 3.84 19.39
N LEU A 81 -7.14 3.19 18.92
CA LEU A 81 -8.01 3.71 17.87
C LEU A 81 -8.73 4.99 18.29
N GLN A 82 -9.09 5.13 19.56
CA GLN A 82 -9.65 6.37 20.11
C GLN A 82 -8.64 7.52 20.06
N GLY A 83 -7.38 7.27 20.44
CA GLY A 83 -6.31 8.26 20.31
C GLY A 83 -5.96 8.61 18.85
N MET A 84 -6.26 7.71 17.91
CA MET A 84 -6.01 7.87 16.47
C MET A 84 -7.28 8.13 15.66
N ALA A 85 -8.39 8.53 16.29
CA ALA A 85 -9.70 8.60 15.64
C ALA A 85 -9.75 9.57 14.45
N GLN A 86 -9.10 10.73 14.57
CA GLN A 86 -9.04 11.72 13.50
C GLN A 86 -8.26 11.22 12.26
N PRO A 87 -6.97 10.82 12.37
CA PRO A 87 -6.25 10.31 11.20
C PRO A 87 -6.90 9.07 10.61
N LEU A 88 -7.45 8.17 11.44
CA LEU A 88 -8.16 6.98 10.95
C LEU A 88 -9.39 7.35 10.12
N SER A 89 -10.24 8.25 10.61
CA SER A 89 -11.43 8.70 9.89
C SER A 89 -11.09 9.30 8.52
N ILE A 90 -10.01 10.09 8.43
CA ILE A 90 -9.53 10.66 7.17
C ILE A 90 -9.07 9.54 6.23
N LEU A 91 -8.23 8.62 6.71
CA LEU A 91 -7.71 7.51 5.91
C LEU A 91 -8.81 6.57 5.41
N LEU A 92 -9.82 6.28 6.23
CA LEU A 92 -10.96 5.43 5.85
C LEU A 92 -11.83 6.05 4.75
N SER A 93 -11.70 7.35 4.48
CA SER A 93 -12.39 8.03 3.37
C SER A 93 -11.63 7.97 2.04
N LEU A 94 -10.39 7.45 2.02
CA LEU A 94 -9.57 7.37 0.81
C LEU A 94 -10.22 6.60 -0.36
N PRO A 95 -10.97 5.49 -0.14
CA PRO A 95 -11.61 4.80 -1.26
C PRO A 95 -12.57 5.69 -2.06
N ASP A 96 -13.20 6.65 -1.38
CA ASP A 96 -14.19 7.59 -1.93
C ASP A 96 -13.58 8.91 -2.44
N ALA A 97 -12.24 9.03 -2.41
CA ALA A 97 -11.54 10.25 -2.79
C ALA A 97 -11.68 10.58 -4.29
N GLN A 98 -11.66 11.87 -4.61
CA GLN A 98 -11.53 12.30 -6.01
C GLN A 98 -10.10 12.08 -6.53
N ASP A 99 -9.99 11.92 -7.85
CA ASP A 99 -8.71 11.88 -8.56
C ASP A 99 -7.71 10.82 -8.08
N ARG A 100 -8.18 9.63 -7.66
CA ARG A 100 -7.32 8.49 -7.25
C ARG A 100 -6.32 7.98 -8.31
N ASN A 101 -6.38 8.54 -9.51
CA ASN A 101 -5.47 8.22 -10.61
C ASN A 101 -4.37 9.28 -10.78
N LYS A 102 -4.36 10.35 -9.97
CA LYS A 102 -3.29 11.35 -9.99
C LYS A 102 -2.14 10.90 -9.09
N PRO A 103 -0.89 10.94 -9.57
CA PRO A 103 0.24 10.53 -8.75
C PRO A 103 0.38 11.38 -7.48
N PHE A 104 0.63 10.73 -6.36
CA PHE A 104 0.99 11.39 -5.11
C PHE A 104 2.47 11.83 -5.15
N GLU A 105 2.70 13.14 -5.29
CA GLU A 105 4.05 13.68 -5.54
C GLU A 105 4.87 13.95 -4.27
N GLU A 106 4.33 13.69 -3.06
CA GLU A 106 5.00 13.98 -1.77
C GLU A 106 5.76 12.79 -1.21
N ASN A 107 6.84 13.06 -0.46
CA ASN A 107 7.76 12.01 -0.03
C ASN A 107 7.33 11.62 1.35
N VAL A 108 6.75 10.44 1.47
CA VAL A 108 6.32 9.94 2.78
C VAL A 108 7.55 9.46 3.55
N PRO A 109 7.84 10.06 4.72
CA PRO A 109 8.84 9.54 5.63
C PRO A 109 8.55 8.08 6.00
N PRO A 110 9.57 7.20 6.15
CA PRO A 110 9.36 5.80 6.47
C PRO A 110 8.51 5.59 7.73
N ASP A 111 8.74 6.38 8.77
CA ASP A 111 8.03 6.35 10.05
C ASP A 111 6.54 6.71 9.89
N LEU A 112 6.22 7.73 9.08
CA LEU A 112 4.82 8.09 8.81
C LEU A 112 4.09 7.00 8.01
N PHE A 113 4.77 6.37 7.05
CA PHE A 113 4.20 5.23 6.33
C PHE A 113 3.90 4.06 7.29
N GLU A 114 4.86 3.70 8.14
CA GLU A 114 4.69 2.63 9.13
C GLU A 114 3.55 2.92 10.11
N ARG A 115 3.42 4.17 10.58
CA ARG A 115 2.31 4.56 11.47
C ARG A 115 0.95 4.47 10.79
N CYS A 116 0.82 4.83 9.51
CA CYS A 116 -0.41 4.59 8.75
C CYS A 116 -0.71 3.10 8.60
N ALA A 117 0.31 2.29 8.28
CA ALA A 117 0.16 0.84 8.11
C ALA A 117 -0.26 0.16 9.43
N ASP A 118 0.34 0.55 10.55
CA ASP A 118 -0.03 0.08 11.88
C ASP A 118 -1.47 0.49 12.22
N LEU A 119 -1.90 1.71 11.87
CA LEU A 119 -3.26 2.17 12.11
C LEU A 119 -4.30 1.34 11.34
N PHE A 120 -4.04 1.02 10.07
CA PHE A 120 -4.90 0.12 9.30
C PHE A 120 -4.90 -1.31 9.86
N ALA A 121 -3.75 -1.81 10.29
CA ALA A 121 -3.64 -3.15 10.89
C ALA A 121 -4.41 -3.25 12.22
N VAL A 122 -4.37 -2.22 13.07
CA VAL A 122 -5.13 -2.19 14.33
C VAL A 122 -6.63 -2.08 14.07
N GLU A 123 -7.06 -1.24 13.12
CA GLU A 123 -8.47 -1.14 12.73
C GLU A 123 -8.99 -2.48 12.17
N LEU A 124 -8.21 -3.16 11.33
CA LEU A 124 -8.55 -4.48 10.82
C LEU A 124 -8.65 -5.51 11.95
N ALA A 125 -7.68 -5.54 12.87
CA ALA A 125 -7.67 -6.45 14.01
C ALA A 125 -8.87 -6.22 14.95
N ASP A 126 -9.20 -4.98 15.28
CA ASP A 126 -10.37 -4.66 16.12
C ASP A 126 -11.68 -5.01 15.42
N ALA A 127 -11.79 -4.81 14.10
CA ALA A 127 -12.97 -5.20 13.33
C ALA A 127 -13.16 -6.73 13.29
N ILE A 128 -12.08 -7.50 13.12
CA ILE A 128 -12.12 -8.97 13.17
C ILE A 128 -12.52 -9.45 14.58
N ASP A 129 -11.87 -8.93 15.62
CA ASP A 129 -12.15 -9.30 17.02
C ASP A 129 -13.60 -9.02 17.44
N ARG A 130 -14.26 -8.06 16.78
CA ARG A 130 -15.67 -7.70 17.01
C ARG A 130 -16.66 -8.38 16.08
N ASP A 131 -16.21 -9.21 15.15
CA ASP A 131 -17.03 -9.80 14.09
C ASP A 131 -17.78 -8.73 13.26
N GLU A 132 -17.05 -7.70 12.82
CA GLU A 132 -17.56 -6.57 12.02
C GLU A 132 -17.02 -6.64 10.56
N PRO A 133 -17.54 -7.55 9.71
CA PRO A 133 -16.98 -7.83 8.37
C PRO A 133 -16.97 -6.63 7.42
N GLN A 134 -17.97 -5.75 7.52
CA GLN A 134 -18.03 -4.53 6.72
C GLN A 134 -16.95 -3.51 7.14
N ARG A 135 -16.65 -3.44 8.43
CA ARG A 135 -15.60 -2.55 8.96
C ARG A 135 -14.22 -3.07 8.58
N ALA A 136 -13.99 -4.38 8.66
CA ALA A 136 -12.79 -5.02 8.16
C ALA A 136 -12.58 -4.76 6.66
N SER A 137 -13.65 -4.89 5.86
CA SER A 137 -13.60 -4.60 4.42
C SER A 137 -13.25 -3.15 4.13
N ARG A 138 -13.85 -2.20 4.87
CA ARG A 138 -13.53 -0.77 4.74
C ARG A 138 -12.07 -0.47 5.07
N ALA A 139 -11.52 -1.12 6.11
CA ALA A 139 -10.11 -0.99 6.47
C ALA A 139 -9.19 -1.48 5.34
N LEU A 140 -9.49 -2.63 4.74
CA LEU A 140 -8.73 -3.17 3.60
C LEU A 140 -8.79 -2.27 2.37
N LEU A 141 -9.99 -1.82 1.99
CA LEU A 141 -10.20 -0.92 0.86
C LEU A 141 -9.38 0.37 1.04
N ALA A 142 -9.42 0.96 2.24
CA ALA A 142 -8.68 2.17 2.56
C ALA A 142 -7.16 1.93 2.59
N ALA A 143 -6.70 0.80 3.13
CA ALA A 143 -5.29 0.47 3.23
C ALA A 143 -4.66 0.25 1.85
N PHE A 144 -5.35 -0.45 0.94
CA PHE A 144 -4.87 -0.64 -0.42
C PHE A 144 -5.04 0.61 -1.30
N ALA A 145 -6.09 1.41 -1.07
CA ALA A 145 -6.18 2.74 -1.69
C ALA A 145 -4.98 3.60 -1.29
N TYR A 146 -4.65 3.65 0.00
CA TYR A 146 -3.46 4.34 0.49
C TYR A 146 -2.17 3.79 -0.14
N SER A 147 -1.99 2.46 -0.19
CA SER A 147 -0.79 1.87 -0.79
C SER A 147 -0.63 2.24 -2.26
N ASP A 148 -1.73 2.22 -3.03
CA ASP A 148 -1.71 2.50 -4.47
C ASP A 148 -1.34 3.97 -4.74
N GLU A 149 -1.84 4.91 -3.92
CA GLU A 149 -1.48 6.33 -3.99
C GLU A 149 0.01 6.54 -3.69
N ILE A 150 0.53 5.97 -2.60
CA ILE A 150 1.95 6.12 -2.23
C ILE A 150 2.88 5.46 -3.25
N ALA A 151 2.45 4.35 -3.84
CA ALA A 151 3.22 3.60 -4.82
C ALA A 151 3.50 4.42 -6.09
N SER A 152 2.62 5.35 -6.46
CA SER A 152 2.69 6.14 -7.70
C SER A 152 3.95 7.03 -7.84
N ARG A 153 4.69 7.27 -6.76
CA ARG A 153 5.84 8.19 -6.77
C ARG A 153 7.10 7.59 -7.40
N SER A 154 7.50 6.37 -7.03
CA SER A 154 8.77 5.80 -7.51
C SER A 154 8.79 4.29 -7.31
N VAL A 155 9.70 3.59 -8.03
CA VAL A 155 9.91 2.15 -7.85
C VAL A 155 10.18 1.80 -6.37
N SER A 156 11.02 2.56 -5.68
CA SER A 156 11.26 2.37 -4.23
C SER A 156 10.02 2.57 -3.36
N GLN A 157 9.21 3.59 -3.63
CA GLN A 157 7.99 3.84 -2.86
C GLN A 157 6.94 2.77 -3.14
N TRP A 158 6.88 2.25 -4.36
CA TRP A 158 6.06 1.09 -4.69
C TRP A 158 6.44 -0.13 -3.84
N VAL A 159 7.73 -0.43 -3.73
CA VAL A 159 8.22 -1.55 -2.89
C VAL A 159 7.85 -1.32 -1.43
N ARG A 160 8.01 -0.09 -0.91
CA ARG A 160 7.59 0.25 0.46
C ARG A 160 6.08 0.08 0.65
N ALA A 161 5.28 0.59 -0.29
CA ALA A 161 3.83 0.48 -0.24
C ALA A 161 3.35 -0.98 -0.13
N ASN A 162 4.07 -1.91 -0.76
CA ASN A 162 3.78 -3.34 -0.66
C ASN A 162 4.05 -3.93 0.74
N GLY A 163 4.92 -3.32 1.54
CA GLY A 163 5.14 -3.68 2.94
C GLY A 163 3.92 -3.42 3.85
N LEU A 164 2.91 -2.69 3.37
CA LEU A 164 1.63 -2.55 4.07
C LEU A 164 0.94 -3.92 4.28
N ALA A 165 1.06 -4.84 3.32
CA ALA A 165 0.48 -6.17 3.42
C ALA A 165 1.06 -6.96 4.60
N ASP A 166 2.36 -6.84 4.87
CA ASP A 166 3.01 -7.49 6.00
C ASP A 166 2.42 -6.99 7.34
N ARG A 167 2.14 -5.68 7.44
CA ARG A 167 1.50 -5.07 8.62
C ARG A 167 0.05 -5.51 8.79
N LEU A 168 -0.72 -5.58 7.72
CA LEU A 168 -2.08 -6.13 7.77
C LEU A 168 -2.07 -7.59 8.25
N CYS A 169 -1.10 -8.40 7.79
CA CYS A 169 -0.96 -9.78 8.24
C CYS A 169 -0.66 -9.88 9.75
N VAL A 170 0.19 -9.00 10.28
CA VAL A 170 0.41 -8.89 11.74
C VAL A 170 -0.89 -8.57 12.47
N GLY A 171 -1.69 -7.63 11.93
CA GLY A 171 -3.03 -7.32 12.45
C GLY A 171 -3.91 -8.57 12.56
N ILE A 172 -4.06 -9.33 11.48
CA ILE A 172 -4.87 -10.55 11.44
C ILE A 172 -4.35 -11.60 12.43
N ARG A 173 -3.02 -11.82 12.49
CA ARG A 173 -2.40 -12.80 13.41
C ARG A 173 -2.62 -12.43 14.88
N SER A 174 -2.61 -11.14 15.22
CA SER A 174 -2.83 -10.68 16.60
C SER A 174 -4.20 -11.07 17.18
N VAL A 175 -5.16 -11.37 16.30
CA VAL A 175 -6.53 -11.78 16.64
C VAL A 175 -6.88 -13.14 16.02
N ALA A 176 -5.86 -14.00 15.84
CA ALA A 176 -6.00 -15.27 15.13
C ALA A 176 -7.15 -16.15 15.66
N GLY A 177 -7.35 -16.18 16.98
CA GLY A 177 -8.44 -16.95 17.61
C GLY A 177 -9.86 -16.40 17.35
N GLN A 178 -10.00 -15.28 16.65
CA GLN A 178 -11.27 -14.64 16.29
C GLN A 178 -11.52 -14.66 14.77
N VAL A 179 -10.58 -15.15 13.96
CA VAL A 179 -10.75 -15.23 12.51
C VAL A 179 -11.56 -16.49 12.18
N GLU A 180 -12.87 -16.34 12.04
CA GLU A 180 -13.76 -17.41 11.60
C GLU A 180 -13.86 -17.48 10.06
N ASP A 181 -14.40 -18.59 9.54
CA ASP A 181 -14.57 -18.82 8.10
C ASP A 181 -15.32 -17.68 7.39
N GLN A 182 -16.40 -17.17 8.00
CA GLN A 182 -17.21 -16.09 7.43
C GLN A 182 -16.41 -14.78 7.27
N ILE A 183 -15.63 -14.40 8.29
CA ILE A 183 -14.77 -13.21 8.23
C ILE A 183 -13.68 -13.41 7.17
N ALA A 184 -13.07 -14.60 7.11
CA ALA A 184 -12.03 -14.90 6.13
C ALA A 184 -12.56 -14.87 4.69
N GLU A 185 -13.77 -15.40 4.44
CA GLU A 185 -14.45 -15.32 3.14
C GLU A 185 -14.73 -13.87 2.74
N GLN A 186 -15.18 -13.03 3.67
CA GLN A 186 -15.41 -11.61 3.38
C GLN A 186 -14.10 -10.86 3.08
N ILE A 187 -13.04 -11.13 3.84
CA ILE A 187 -11.70 -10.57 3.59
C ILE A 187 -11.24 -10.98 2.18
N GLU A 188 -11.39 -12.24 1.81
CA GLU A 188 -11.04 -12.75 0.49
C GLU A 188 -11.85 -12.09 -0.62
N ALA A 189 -13.17 -11.96 -0.46
CA ALA A 189 -14.05 -11.31 -1.42
C ALA A 189 -13.63 -9.84 -1.65
N THR A 190 -13.35 -9.11 -0.58
CA THR A 190 -12.87 -7.72 -0.65
C THR A 190 -11.50 -7.63 -1.31
N LEU A 191 -10.57 -8.53 -0.98
CA LEU A 191 -9.23 -8.55 -1.60
C LEU A 191 -9.28 -8.92 -3.09
N LYS A 192 -10.21 -9.79 -3.49
CA LYS A 192 -10.45 -10.13 -4.90
C LYS A 192 -10.97 -8.91 -5.68
N ASP A 193 -11.83 -8.10 -5.07
CA ASP A 193 -12.25 -6.82 -5.66
C ASP A 193 -11.05 -5.87 -5.82
N ILE A 194 -10.25 -5.69 -4.77
CA ILE A 194 -9.04 -4.85 -4.79
C ILE A 194 -8.02 -5.32 -5.83
N ALA A 195 -7.89 -6.64 -6.03
CA ALA A 195 -7.02 -7.22 -7.06
C ALA A 195 -7.46 -6.87 -8.48
N SER A 196 -8.76 -6.58 -8.68
CA SER A 196 -9.31 -6.16 -9.98
C SER A 196 -9.06 -4.70 -10.30
N TRP A 197 -8.62 -3.89 -9.33
CA TRP A 197 -8.31 -2.48 -9.55
C TRP A 197 -7.13 -2.33 -10.50
N ASN A 198 -7.33 -1.55 -11.56
CA ASN A 198 -6.28 -1.26 -12.54
C ASN A 198 -5.31 -0.21 -12.00
N VAL A 199 -4.15 -0.65 -11.52
CA VAL A 199 -3.10 0.23 -11.02
C VAL A 199 -1.98 0.33 -12.04
N ASP A 200 -1.75 1.54 -12.52
CA ASP A 200 -0.76 1.82 -13.56
C ASP A 200 0.63 2.05 -12.95
N PRO A 201 1.66 1.23 -13.26
CA PRO A 201 3.02 1.44 -12.77
C PRO A 201 3.76 2.58 -13.47
N ARG A 202 3.23 3.13 -14.58
CA ARG A 202 3.92 4.14 -15.39
C ARG A 202 4.34 5.39 -14.60
N PRO A 203 3.51 6.00 -13.72
CA PRO A 203 3.94 7.19 -12.98
C PRO A 203 5.21 6.96 -12.14
N ALA A 204 5.32 5.80 -11.51
CA ALA A 204 6.49 5.42 -10.71
C ALA A 204 7.73 5.19 -11.58
N ILE A 205 7.55 4.62 -12.77
CA ILE A 205 8.61 4.41 -13.77
C ILE A 205 9.07 5.73 -14.36
N GLU A 206 8.15 6.60 -14.80
CA GLU A 206 8.43 7.93 -15.35
C GLU A 206 9.15 8.82 -14.32
N PHE A 207 8.80 8.72 -13.05
CA PHE A 207 9.54 9.41 -12.00
C PHE A 207 10.96 8.86 -11.83
N SER A 208 11.14 7.54 -11.85
CA SER A 208 12.47 6.92 -11.84
C SER A 208 13.31 7.34 -13.06
N GLU A 209 12.70 7.45 -14.24
CA GLU A 209 13.34 8.00 -15.44
C GLU A 209 13.80 9.45 -15.23
N ARG A 210 12.91 10.32 -14.72
CA ARG A 210 13.26 11.71 -14.37
C ARG A 210 14.43 11.77 -13.39
N ARG A 211 14.46 10.90 -12.38
CA ARG A 211 15.58 10.83 -11.42
C ARG A 211 16.91 10.44 -12.07
N VAL A 212 16.89 9.51 -13.01
CA VAL A 212 18.09 9.11 -13.76
C VAL A 212 18.55 10.26 -14.66
N GLU A 213 17.64 10.96 -15.34
CA GLU A 213 17.99 12.14 -16.16
C GLU A 213 18.53 13.30 -15.31
N GLU A 214 17.91 13.59 -14.17
CA GLU A 214 18.43 14.61 -13.24
C GLU A 214 19.82 14.24 -12.71
N TRP A 215 20.03 12.96 -12.37
CA TRP A 215 21.34 12.46 -11.96
C TRP A 215 22.36 12.66 -13.07
N ARG A 216 22.04 12.21 -14.29
CA ARG A 216 22.89 12.38 -15.48
C ARG A 216 23.26 13.84 -15.68
N ALA A 217 22.29 14.75 -15.67
CA ALA A 217 22.52 16.18 -15.86
C ALA A 217 23.43 16.77 -14.77
N LYS A 218 23.15 16.45 -13.50
CA LYS A 218 23.95 16.96 -12.38
C LYS A 218 25.36 16.37 -12.37
N ALA A 219 25.49 15.07 -12.60
CA ALA A 219 26.76 14.37 -12.73
C ALA A 219 27.64 15.01 -13.82
N ILE A 220 27.08 15.30 -14.99
CA ILE A 220 27.82 15.93 -16.09
C ILE A 220 28.24 17.38 -15.76
N SER A 221 27.43 18.12 -14.98
CA SER A 221 27.67 19.53 -14.65
C SER A 221 28.66 19.80 -13.50
N GLN A 222 28.99 18.81 -12.66
CA GLN A 222 29.80 19.02 -11.46
C GLN A 222 31.28 18.62 -11.66
N THR A 223 32.18 19.58 -11.45
CA THR A 223 33.64 19.39 -11.42
C THR A 223 34.13 19.76 -10.01
N PRO A 224 34.68 18.84 -9.18
CA PRO A 224 35.34 17.56 -9.50
C PRO A 224 34.53 16.31 -9.10
N VAL A 225 35.11 15.11 -9.26
CA VAL A 225 34.58 13.76 -8.90
C VAL A 225 33.83 13.70 -7.56
N SER A 226 34.26 14.52 -6.59
CA SER A 226 33.59 14.66 -5.29
C SER A 226 32.15 15.15 -5.37
N GLY A 227 31.81 16.03 -6.34
CA GLY A 227 30.44 16.49 -6.60
C GLY A 227 29.62 15.47 -7.40
N LEU A 228 30.21 14.95 -8.48
CA LEU A 228 29.68 13.91 -9.36
C LEU A 228 29.09 12.69 -8.64
N LEU A 229 29.76 12.33 -7.56
CA LEU A 229 29.43 11.20 -6.74
C LEU A 229 28.40 11.58 -5.65
N ALA A 230 28.45 12.80 -5.09
CA ALA A 230 27.58 13.25 -3.99
C ALA A 230 26.08 13.29 -4.36
N THR A 231 25.75 13.26 -5.65
CA THR A 231 24.44 13.64 -6.17
C THR A 231 23.36 12.55 -6.16
N TYR A 232 23.71 11.30 -5.80
CA TYR A 232 22.74 10.18 -5.73
C TYR A 232 22.66 9.49 -4.36
N GLY A 233 22.98 10.22 -3.29
CA GLY A 233 22.65 9.73 -1.96
C GLY A 233 21.15 9.59 -1.72
N THR A 234 20.76 8.57 -0.96
CA THR A 234 19.52 8.63 -0.17
C THR A 234 19.55 9.90 0.68
N SER A 235 18.49 10.70 0.58
CA SER A 235 18.28 11.86 1.44
C SER A 235 18.11 11.38 2.89
N LEU A 236 19.18 11.47 3.68
CA LEU A 236 19.08 11.66 5.12
C LEU A 236 18.95 13.18 5.35
N ASN A 237 17.78 13.63 5.79
CA ASN A 237 17.50 15.04 6.12
C ASN A 237 17.71 16.04 4.96
N GLY A 238 17.41 15.66 3.71
CA GLY A 238 17.50 16.56 2.56
C GLY A 238 18.93 16.79 2.03
N ARG A 239 19.95 16.10 2.56
CA ARG A 239 21.32 16.15 2.03
C ARG A 239 21.61 14.93 1.17
N GLN A 240 22.02 15.16 -0.07
CA GLN A 240 22.52 14.12 -0.97
C GLN A 240 23.93 13.72 -0.51
N VAL A 241 24.10 12.47 -0.08
CA VAL A 241 25.40 11.93 0.36
C VAL A 241 25.72 10.68 -0.45
N LEU A 242 26.84 10.70 -1.16
CA LEU A 242 27.48 9.50 -1.69
C LEU A 242 27.26 8.26 -0.82
N SER A 243 26.90 7.11 -1.41
CA SER A 243 27.30 5.87 -0.76
C SER A 243 28.83 5.87 -0.70
N PRO A 244 29.45 5.95 0.50
CA PRO A 244 30.91 5.99 0.63
C PRO A 244 31.58 4.80 -0.05
N GLU A 245 30.84 3.70 -0.18
CA GLU A 245 31.24 2.48 -0.85
C GLU A 245 31.43 2.65 -2.37
N LEU A 246 30.47 3.26 -3.08
CA LEU A 246 30.61 3.50 -4.53
C LEU A 246 31.79 4.43 -4.81
N ALA A 247 31.93 5.49 -4.00
CA ALA A 247 33.04 6.42 -4.08
C ALA A 247 34.38 5.72 -3.89
N HIS A 248 34.45 4.82 -2.91
CA HIS A 248 35.63 4.02 -2.64
C HIS A 248 35.94 3.08 -3.79
N ARG A 249 34.96 2.33 -4.31
CA ARG A 249 35.13 1.41 -5.45
C ARG A 249 35.68 2.11 -6.70
N ILE A 250 35.16 3.29 -7.05
CA ILE A 250 35.64 4.07 -8.20
C ILE A 250 37.09 4.57 -7.98
N ARG A 251 37.42 5.03 -6.77
CA ARG A 251 38.80 5.45 -6.44
C ARG A 251 39.77 4.27 -6.45
N SER A 252 39.37 3.12 -5.91
CA SER A 252 40.19 1.90 -5.90
C SER A 252 40.44 1.39 -7.33
N LEU A 253 39.44 1.49 -8.21
CA LEU A 253 39.61 1.19 -9.64
C LEU A 253 40.63 2.11 -10.31
N ALA A 254 40.54 3.43 -10.05
CA ALA A 254 41.48 4.41 -10.60
C ALA A 254 42.92 4.16 -10.10
N GLN A 255 43.07 3.81 -8.82
CA GLN A 255 44.36 3.46 -8.22
C GLN A 255 44.93 2.16 -8.81
N ALA A 256 44.11 1.11 -8.95
CA ALA A 256 44.54 -0.18 -9.50
C ALA A 256 45.00 -0.08 -10.96
N LYS A 257 44.40 0.81 -11.74
CA LYS A 257 44.80 1.09 -13.13
C LYS A 257 45.94 2.10 -13.25
N GLY A 258 46.47 2.61 -12.13
CA GLY A 258 47.56 3.61 -12.11
C GLY A 258 47.22 4.92 -12.83
N ASN A 259 45.93 5.20 -13.05
CA ASN A 259 45.51 6.26 -13.96
C ASN A 259 44.57 7.25 -13.26
N ALA A 260 45.14 8.38 -12.82
CA ALA A 260 44.37 9.49 -12.27
C ALA A 260 43.45 10.16 -13.31
N GLU A 261 43.70 9.98 -14.61
CA GLU A 261 42.84 10.49 -15.69
C GLU A 261 41.49 9.77 -15.77
N LEU A 262 41.34 8.58 -15.17
CA LEU A 262 40.04 7.91 -15.00
C LEU A 262 39.06 8.72 -14.16
N LEU A 263 39.58 9.65 -13.34
CA LEU A 263 38.81 10.56 -12.52
C LEU A 263 38.67 11.95 -13.17
N SER A 264 39.10 12.12 -14.42
CA SER A 264 38.90 13.37 -15.15
C SER A 264 37.45 13.51 -15.63
N ALA A 265 36.99 14.75 -15.80
CA ALA A 265 35.68 15.02 -16.38
C ALA A 265 35.52 14.46 -17.81
N ALA A 266 36.63 14.42 -18.57
CA ALA A 266 36.65 13.89 -19.93
C ALA A 266 36.37 12.37 -19.97
N THR A 267 36.77 11.63 -18.93
CA THR A 267 36.52 10.19 -18.81
C THR A 267 35.19 9.90 -18.13
N LEU A 268 34.81 10.66 -17.10
CA LEU A 268 33.61 10.39 -16.33
C LEU A 268 32.31 10.72 -17.08
N LYS A 269 32.31 11.76 -17.92
CA LYS A 269 31.11 12.16 -18.66
C LYS A 269 30.59 11.03 -19.58
N PRO A 270 31.41 10.42 -20.46
CA PRO A 270 30.97 9.27 -21.27
C PRO A 270 30.48 8.08 -20.43
N GLU A 271 31.17 7.76 -19.33
CA GLU A 271 30.77 6.65 -18.44
C GLU A 271 29.41 6.89 -17.79
N VAL A 272 29.11 8.13 -17.39
CA VAL A 272 27.80 8.53 -16.86
C VAL A 272 26.72 8.44 -17.94
N GLU A 273 27.03 8.89 -19.17
CA GLU A 273 26.09 8.82 -20.30
C GLU A 273 25.71 7.38 -20.62
N ILE A 274 26.69 6.47 -20.67
CA ILE A 274 26.48 5.04 -20.93
C ILE A 274 25.65 4.40 -19.82
N ALA A 275 25.96 4.68 -18.55
CA ALA A 275 25.19 4.17 -17.43
C ALA A 275 23.74 4.68 -17.42
N ALA A 276 23.53 5.98 -17.69
CA ALA A 276 22.21 6.57 -17.76
C ALA A 276 21.38 5.96 -18.90
N GLU A 277 21.97 5.81 -20.09
CA GLU A 277 21.28 5.21 -21.24
C GLU A 277 20.88 3.76 -20.99
N ALA A 278 21.75 2.96 -20.37
CA ALA A 278 21.45 1.59 -19.97
C ALA A 278 20.23 1.51 -19.04
N LEU A 279 20.18 2.37 -18.01
CA LEU A 279 19.08 2.43 -17.04
C LEU A 279 17.78 2.95 -17.66
N LEU A 280 17.84 4.01 -18.47
CA LEU A 280 16.66 4.60 -19.13
C LEU A 280 16.05 3.64 -20.15
N SER A 281 16.89 2.99 -20.96
CA SER A 281 16.46 1.97 -21.91
C SER A 281 15.71 0.84 -21.20
N PHE A 282 16.26 0.37 -20.08
CA PHE A 282 15.62 -0.64 -19.26
C PHE A 282 14.27 -0.17 -18.68
N LEU A 283 14.21 1.01 -18.06
CA LEU A 283 12.98 1.53 -17.44
C LEU A 283 11.86 1.70 -18.47
N ARG A 284 12.17 2.21 -19.67
CA ARG A 284 11.20 2.37 -20.75
C ARG A 284 10.68 1.05 -21.28
N ALA A 285 11.49 0.00 -21.25
CA ALA A 285 11.11 -1.35 -21.67
C ALA A 285 10.38 -2.14 -20.56
N ALA A 286 10.56 -1.78 -19.29
CA ALA A 286 10.05 -2.53 -18.13
C ALA A 286 8.53 -2.80 -18.16
N PRO A 287 7.64 -1.87 -18.57
CA PRO A 287 6.20 -2.14 -18.65
C PRO A 287 5.83 -3.23 -19.66
N GLN A 288 6.68 -3.46 -20.66
CA GLN A 288 6.41 -4.35 -21.79
C GLN A 288 7.12 -5.70 -21.65
N ASN A 289 8.15 -5.78 -20.79
CA ASN A 289 8.96 -6.97 -20.62
C ASN A 289 9.24 -7.27 -19.13
N PRO A 290 8.37 -8.05 -18.47
CA PRO A 290 8.52 -8.46 -17.06
C PRO A 290 9.80 -9.25 -16.76
N ALA A 291 10.41 -9.86 -17.78
CA ALA A 291 11.62 -10.66 -17.69
C ALA A 291 12.89 -9.88 -18.11
N ALA A 292 12.76 -8.58 -18.43
CA ALA A 292 13.90 -7.76 -18.77
C ALA A 292 14.91 -7.72 -17.62
N ALA A 293 16.19 -7.80 -17.96
CA ALA A 293 17.30 -7.52 -17.05
C ALA A 293 17.92 -6.17 -17.41
N VAL A 294 18.46 -5.47 -16.41
CA VAL A 294 19.19 -4.22 -16.66
C VAL A 294 20.41 -4.54 -17.53
N PRO A 295 20.58 -3.91 -18.70
CA PRO A 295 21.73 -4.16 -19.56
C PRO A 295 23.00 -3.71 -18.84
N LEU A 296 24.00 -4.59 -18.83
CA LEU A 296 25.28 -4.32 -18.16
C LEU A 296 26.29 -3.80 -19.20
N PRO A 297 26.94 -2.64 -18.95
CA PRO A 297 28.06 -2.19 -19.76
C PRO A 297 29.21 -3.20 -19.74
N ASP A 298 29.97 -3.27 -20.85
CA ASP A 298 31.19 -4.07 -20.93
C ASP A 298 32.19 -3.61 -19.85
N ALA A 299 32.58 -4.52 -18.95
CA ALA A 299 33.44 -4.22 -17.82
C ALA A 299 34.87 -3.82 -18.23
N GLU A 300 35.35 -4.29 -19.39
CA GLU A 300 36.69 -3.97 -19.88
C GLU A 300 36.72 -2.57 -20.48
N GLN A 301 35.67 -2.21 -21.21
CA GLN A 301 35.55 -0.92 -21.92
C GLN A 301 35.03 0.20 -21.01
N HIS A 302 34.03 -0.09 -20.17
CA HIS A 302 33.27 0.89 -19.38
C HIS A 302 33.10 0.47 -17.91
N PRO A 303 34.21 0.32 -17.16
CA PRO A 303 34.17 -0.19 -15.79
C PRO A 303 33.50 0.77 -14.80
N ILE A 304 33.49 2.09 -15.07
CA ILE A 304 32.85 3.06 -14.17
C ILE A 304 31.33 3.08 -14.43
N ALA A 305 30.92 3.01 -15.69
CA ALA A 305 29.52 2.87 -16.08
C ALA A 305 28.91 1.61 -15.47
N LEU A 306 29.62 0.48 -15.50
CA LEU A 306 29.19 -0.75 -14.85
C LEU A 306 28.98 -0.56 -13.35
N LEU A 307 29.90 0.10 -12.64
CA LEU A 307 29.75 0.38 -11.21
C LEU A 307 28.53 1.26 -10.92
N PHE A 308 28.25 2.27 -11.75
CA PHE A 308 27.04 3.05 -11.66
C PHE A 308 25.80 2.17 -11.87
N VAL A 309 25.71 1.43 -12.97
CA VAL A 309 24.57 0.56 -13.26
C VAL A 309 24.31 -0.42 -12.11
N LEU A 310 25.34 -1.10 -11.60
CA LEU A 310 25.22 -2.01 -10.47
C LEU A 310 24.71 -1.34 -9.18
N TYR A 311 25.07 -0.07 -8.96
CA TYR A 311 24.58 0.69 -7.81
C TYR A 311 23.08 0.98 -7.89
N PHE A 312 22.54 1.32 -9.07
CA PHE A 312 21.11 1.57 -9.27
C PHE A 312 20.29 0.30 -9.46
N ARG A 313 20.94 -0.80 -9.84
CA ARG A 313 20.31 -2.05 -10.27
C ARG A 313 19.31 -2.60 -9.27
N SER A 314 19.65 -2.61 -7.98
CA SER A 314 18.79 -3.20 -6.94
C SER A 314 17.44 -2.48 -6.79
N GLU A 315 17.40 -1.16 -7.03
CA GLU A 315 16.15 -0.40 -7.06
C GLU A 315 15.43 -0.63 -8.40
N MET A 316 16.15 -0.50 -9.51
CA MET A 316 15.53 -0.43 -10.84
C MET A 316 15.00 -1.78 -11.35
N GLU A 317 15.66 -2.90 -11.03
CA GLU A 317 15.22 -4.24 -11.47
C GLU A 317 13.83 -4.65 -10.96
N LEU A 318 13.26 -3.90 -10.01
CA LEU A 318 11.92 -4.11 -9.51
C LEU A 318 10.85 -3.47 -10.40
N ALA A 319 11.20 -2.57 -11.33
CA ALA A 319 10.27 -1.88 -12.22
C ALA A 319 9.34 -2.82 -13.04
N PRO A 320 9.82 -3.93 -13.63
CA PRO A 320 8.95 -4.86 -14.34
C PRO A 320 8.06 -5.70 -13.40
N ARG A 321 8.37 -5.70 -12.09
CA ARG A 321 7.73 -6.53 -11.07
C ARG A 321 6.74 -5.75 -10.20
N LEU A 322 6.51 -4.47 -10.46
CA LEU A 322 5.67 -3.62 -9.60
C LEU A 322 4.22 -4.13 -9.49
N VAL A 323 3.58 -4.46 -10.60
CA VAL A 323 2.22 -5.01 -10.62
C VAL A 323 2.18 -6.42 -10.02
N PRO A 324 3.06 -7.37 -10.42
CA PRO A 324 3.16 -8.66 -9.74
C PRO A 324 3.35 -8.56 -8.22
N LEU A 325 4.18 -7.63 -7.75
CA LEU A 325 4.43 -7.42 -6.32
C LEU A 325 3.16 -6.98 -5.59
N ARG A 326 2.37 -6.07 -6.18
CA ARG A 326 1.06 -5.67 -5.65
C ARG A 326 0.11 -6.85 -5.50
N LEU A 327 0.00 -7.67 -6.53
CA LEU A 327 -0.88 -8.84 -6.52
C LEU A 327 -0.42 -9.87 -5.47
N GLU A 328 0.89 -10.07 -5.32
CA GLU A 328 1.43 -10.96 -4.28
C GLU A 328 1.17 -10.41 -2.87
N SER A 329 1.25 -9.09 -2.66
CA SER A 329 0.86 -8.46 -1.39
C SER A 329 -0.62 -8.69 -1.05
N ILE A 330 -1.54 -8.58 -2.02
CA ILE A 330 -2.95 -8.90 -1.82
C ILE A 330 -3.13 -10.38 -1.49
N ARG A 331 -2.45 -11.25 -2.23
CA ARG A 331 -2.47 -12.70 -2.03
C ARG A 331 -1.97 -13.08 -0.63
N LEU A 332 -0.91 -12.44 -0.15
CA LEU A 332 -0.35 -12.70 1.17
C LEU A 332 -1.38 -12.44 2.29
N VAL A 333 -2.12 -11.34 2.21
CA VAL A 333 -3.17 -11.01 3.20
C VAL A 333 -4.31 -12.03 3.13
N SER A 334 -4.75 -12.37 1.92
CA SER A 334 -5.81 -13.37 1.69
C SER A 334 -5.42 -14.75 2.24
N LEU A 335 -4.21 -15.23 1.93
CA LEU A 335 -3.69 -16.50 2.43
C LEU A 335 -3.57 -16.50 3.96
N THR A 336 -3.11 -15.39 4.55
CA THR A 336 -2.99 -15.27 6.02
C THR A 336 -4.34 -15.46 6.69
N ALA A 337 -5.39 -14.77 6.21
CA ALA A 337 -6.74 -14.92 6.77
C ALA A 337 -7.27 -16.36 6.64
N ARG A 338 -7.10 -16.99 5.47
CA ARG A 338 -7.58 -18.35 5.20
C ARG A 338 -6.85 -19.42 6.01
N ILE A 339 -5.54 -19.29 6.17
CA ILE A 339 -4.74 -20.23 6.96
C ILE A 339 -5.15 -20.19 8.44
N ILE A 340 -5.38 -18.99 8.96
CA ILE A 340 -5.83 -18.82 10.35
C ILE A 340 -7.24 -19.39 10.53
N ALA A 341 -8.19 -19.05 9.65
CA ALA A 341 -9.56 -19.56 9.74
C ALA A 341 -9.64 -21.09 9.64
N ALA A 342 -8.84 -21.69 8.75
CA ALA A 342 -8.77 -23.14 8.62
C ALA A 342 -8.18 -23.84 9.86
N ASN A 343 -7.63 -23.08 10.81
CA ASN A 343 -7.02 -23.57 12.04
C ASN A 343 -6.08 -24.76 11.78
N PHE A 344 -5.21 -24.60 10.78
CA PHE A 344 -4.26 -25.64 10.40
C PHE A 344 -3.44 -26.09 11.62
N PRO A 345 -3.17 -27.40 11.77
CA PRO A 345 -2.40 -27.89 12.90
C PRO A 345 -1.00 -27.26 12.93
N LYS A 346 -0.43 -27.13 14.13
CA LYS A 346 0.91 -26.55 14.40
C LYS A 346 2.06 -27.22 13.64
N ASP A 347 1.79 -28.36 12.99
CA ASP A 347 2.70 -29.13 12.17
C ASP A 347 1.94 -29.63 10.91
N LEU A 348 2.31 -29.17 9.71
CA LEU A 348 1.82 -29.74 8.44
C LEU A 348 2.79 -30.78 7.86
N THR A 349 3.69 -31.39 8.65
CA THR A 349 4.41 -32.62 8.22
C THR A 349 3.51 -33.70 7.62
N PRO A 350 2.21 -33.86 7.99
CA PRO A 350 1.31 -34.79 7.30
C PRO A 350 0.99 -34.41 5.84
N PHE A 351 1.22 -33.16 5.43
CA PHE A 351 0.95 -32.63 4.08
C PHE A 351 2.20 -32.57 3.18
N GLY A 352 3.39 -32.92 3.69
CA GLY A 352 4.66 -32.97 2.92
C GLY A 352 5.36 -31.62 2.76
N GLU A 353 6.52 -31.62 2.06
CA GLU A 353 7.33 -30.42 1.74
C GLU A 353 6.61 -29.42 0.79
N ASP A 354 5.42 -29.79 0.32
CA ASP A 354 4.70 -29.17 -0.79
C ASP A 354 3.21 -28.98 -0.44
N ALA A 355 2.89 -27.98 0.41
CA ALA A 355 1.50 -27.64 0.71
C ALA A 355 0.85 -26.92 -0.49
N ILE A 356 -0.29 -27.43 -0.96
CA ILE A 356 -1.07 -26.81 -2.03
C ILE A 356 -2.02 -25.78 -1.43
N SER A 357 -1.90 -24.54 -1.89
CA SER A 357 -2.76 -23.43 -1.47
C SER A 357 -4.22 -23.73 -1.77
N PRO A 358 -5.13 -23.70 -0.79
CA PRO A 358 -6.56 -23.92 -1.03
C PRO A 358 -7.22 -22.80 -1.84
N VAL A 359 -6.52 -21.67 -2.01
CA VAL A 359 -6.98 -20.47 -2.75
C VAL A 359 -6.54 -20.51 -4.21
N THR A 360 -5.31 -21.00 -4.46
CA THR A 360 -4.69 -20.90 -5.80
C THR A 360 -4.40 -22.24 -6.46
N ASN A 361 -4.52 -23.34 -5.72
CA ASN A 361 -4.08 -24.67 -6.15
C ASN A 361 -2.60 -24.73 -6.58
N LEU A 362 -1.78 -23.79 -6.09
CA LEU A 362 -0.34 -23.71 -6.31
C LEU A 362 0.42 -24.04 -5.03
N LEU A 363 1.66 -24.51 -5.16
CA LEU A 363 2.56 -24.77 -4.03
C LEU A 363 2.89 -23.47 -3.28
N PHE A 364 2.86 -23.52 -1.95
CA PHE A 364 3.37 -22.45 -1.10
C PHE A 364 4.14 -23.05 0.09
N GLY A 365 5.25 -22.42 0.46
CA GLY A 365 5.99 -22.76 1.66
C GLY A 365 5.45 -21.96 2.85
N TYR A 366 5.44 -22.55 4.03
CA TYR A 366 5.23 -21.81 5.27
C TYR A 366 6.00 -22.52 6.40
N LYS A 367 6.42 -21.77 7.42
CA LYS A 367 7.18 -22.27 8.56
C LYS A 367 6.44 -21.89 9.83
N VAL A 368 6.13 -22.84 10.70
CA VAL A 368 5.57 -22.57 12.03
C VAL A 368 6.70 -22.37 13.02
N ASP A 369 6.62 -21.31 13.85
CA ASP A 369 7.49 -21.06 14.98
C ASP A 369 6.64 -20.86 16.24
N GLY A 370 6.40 -21.94 16.99
CA GLY A 370 5.56 -21.93 18.19
C GLY A 370 4.06 -21.80 17.91
N GLU A 371 3.46 -20.65 18.23
CA GLU A 371 2.08 -20.30 17.89
C GLU A 371 1.97 -19.40 16.64
N ASP A 372 3.11 -19.00 16.09
CA ASP A 372 3.21 -18.13 14.93
C ASP A 372 3.51 -18.95 13.66
N PHE A 373 3.12 -18.42 12.51
CA PHE A 373 3.53 -18.99 11.22
C PHE A 373 4.04 -17.90 10.28
N GLU A 374 5.07 -18.25 9.52
CA GLU A 374 5.69 -17.46 8.48
C GLU A 374 5.30 -18.04 7.12
N LEU A 375 4.58 -17.28 6.29
CA LEU A 375 4.40 -17.64 4.89
C LEU A 375 5.71 -17.37 4.15
N LEU A 376 6.33 -18.42 3.59
CA LEU A 376 7.53 -18.27 2.79
C LEU A 376 7.11 -17.78 1.41
N ARG A 377 7.47 -16.53 1.07
CA ARG A 377 7.22 -15.99 -0.27
C ARG A 377 7.89 -16.91 -1.32
N PRO A 378 7.24 -17.18 -2.47
CA PRO A 378 7.91 -17.80 -3.60
C PRO A 378 9.16 -16.96 -3.95
N ARG A 379 10.31 -17.63 -4.12
CA ARG A 379 11.58 -16.96 -4.45
C ARG A 379 11.56 -16.30 -5.82
#